data_AF-A0A948DSF8-F1
#
_entry.id   AF-A0A948DSF8-F1
#
_cell.length_a   1.000
_cell.length_b   1.000
_cell.length_c   1.000
_cell.angle_alpha   90.00
_cell.angle_beta   90.00
_cell.angle_gamma   90.00
#
_symmetry.space_group_name_H-M   'P 1'
#
loop_
_entity.id
_entity.type
_entity.pdbx_description
1 polymer ?
#
loop_
_entity_poly.entity_id
_entity_poly.type
_entity_poly.pdbx_seq_one_letter_code
_entity_poly.pdbx_strand_id
1 'polypeptide(L)' 'MEFVPGIDIGLSEVVGVMVKALLVLITLLSLIIVRQVSLMHKVVSVHVGGNIKIVAFSFFVISLVLTGIVILG' A
#
# COMPACT_ATOMS: atom_id res chain seq x y z
N MET A 1 6.25 -15.53 -26.48
CA MET A 1 6.67 -16.07 -25.18
C MET A 1 8.16 -15.81 -25.08
N GLU A 2 8.56 -14.80 -24.32
CA GLU A 2 9.98 -14.55 -24.06
C GLU A 2 10.38 -15.40 -22.87
N PHE A 3 11.22 -16.40 -23.15
CA PHE A 3 11.69 -17.41 -22.21
C PHE A 3 12.97 -16.92 -21.53
N VAL A 4 12.95 -16.87 -20.20
CA VAL A 4 14.18 -16.78 -19.40
C VAL A 4 14.69 -18.22 -19.20
N PRO A 5 15.94 -18.54 -19.56
CA PRO A 5 16.41 -19.92 -19.56
C PRO A 5 16.47 -20.49 -18.13
N GLY A 6 15.73 -21.57 -17.89
CA GLY A 6 15.81 -22.38 -16.66
C GLY A 6 14.62 -22.28 -15.70
N ILE A 7 13.66 -21.39 -15.95
CA ILE A 7 12.45 -21.24 -15.12
C ILE A 7 11.25 -21.03 -16.05
N ASP A 8 10.34 -22.02 -16.10
CA ASP A 8 9.14 -22.02 -16.96
C ASP A 8 8.02 -21.08 -16.43
N ILE A 9 8.41 -19.96 -15.79
CA ILE A 9 7.49 -18.94 -15.29
C ILE A 9 7.31 -17.91 -16.40
N GLY A 10 6.08 -17.75 -16.88
CA GLY A 10 5.78 -16.74 -17.88
C GLY A 10 6.07 -15.33 -17.36
N LEU A 11 6.58 -14.43 -18.19
CA LEU A 11 6.79 -13.02 -17.82
C LEU A 11 5.56 -12.38 -17.16
N SER A 12 4.36 -12.78 -17.58
CA SER A 12 3.09 -12.34 -16.98
C SER A 12 2.95 -12.72 -15.52
N GLU A 13 3.42 -13.90 -15.12
CA GLU A 13 3.33 -14.38 -13.74
C GLU A 13 4.36 -13.66 -12.86
N VAL A 14 5.58 -13.45 -13.36
CA VAL A 14 6.61 -12.67 -12.65
C VAL A 14 6.11 -11.25 -12.39
N VAL A 15 5.59 -10.58 -13.41
CA VAL A 15 5.03 -9.22 -13.27
C VAL A 15 3.85 -9.22 -12.31
N GLY A 16 2.97 -10.22 -12.37
CA GLY A 16 1.84 -10.35 -11.45
C GLY A 16 2.29 -10.46 -9.98
N VAL A 17 3.28 -11.30 -9.69
CA VAL A 17 3.86 -11.44 -8.34
C VAL A 17 4.51 -10.14 -7.88
N MET A 18 5.27 -9.45 -8.75
CA MET A 18 5.91 -8.17 -8.40
C MET A 18 4.88 -7.08 -8.07
N VAL A 19 3.78 -7.00 -8.83
CA VAL A 19 2.70 -6.04 -8.57
C VAL A 19 2.01 -6.33 -7.23
N LYS A 20 1.72 -7.61 -6.94
CA LYS A 20 1.13 -8.03 -5.65
C LYS A 20 2.05 -7.67 -4.48
N ALA A 21 3.36 -7.92 -4.61
CA ALA A 21 4.34 -7.56 -3.59
C ALA A 21 4.46 -6.04 -3.35
N LEU A 22 4.45 -5.24 -4.43
CA LEU A 22 4.46 -3.77 -4.33
C LEU A 22 3.20 -3.22 -3.65
N LEU A 23 2.03 -3.78 -3.95
CA LEU A 23 0.77 -3.39 -3.30
C LEU A 23 0.78 -3.66 -1.80
N VAL A 24 1.32 -4.80 -1.38
CA VAL A 24 1.51 -5.10 0.05
C VAL A 24 2.41 -4.05 0.71
N LEU A 25 3.55 -3.71 0.08
CA LEU A 25 4.46 -2.69 0.59
C LEU A 25 3.78 -1.32 0.72
N ILE A 26 3.00 -0.91 -0.28
CA ILE A 26 2.25 0.36 -0.25
C ILE A 26 1.27 0.38 0.93
N THR A 27 0.59 -0.74 1.19
CA THR A 27 -0.36 -0.85 2.31
C THR A 27 0.33 -0.82 3.67
N LEU A 28 1.52 -1.39 3.79
CA LEU A 28 2.33 -1.25 5.01
C LEU A 28 2.82 0.20 5.20
N LEU A 29 3.24 0.86 4.13
CA LEU A 29 3.64 2.27 4.18
C LEU A 29 2.47 3.18 4.55
N SER A 30 1.26 2.93 4.03
CA SER A 30 0.08 3.72 4.39
C SER A 30 -0.30 3.55 5.87
N LEU A 31 -0.12 2.37 6.45
CA LEU A 31 -0.24 2.17 7.90
C LEU A 31 0.76 3.01 8.70
N ILE A 32 2.02 3.06 8.24
CA ILE A 32 3.07 3.88 8.85
C ILE A 32 2.67 5.36 8.77
N ILE A 33 2.14 5.83 7.65
CA ILE A 33 1.66 7.22 7.49
C ILE A 33 0.57 7.53 8.52
N VAL A 34 -0.41 6.66 8.73
CA VAL A 34 -1.46 6.85 9.76
C VAL A 34 -0.84 7.03 11.15
N ARG A 35 0.19 6.23 11.49
CA ARG A 35 0.92 6.38 12.76
C ARG A 35 1.67 7.71 12.83
N GLN A 36 2.37 8.10 11.77
CA GLN A 36 3.14 9.35 11.73
C GLN A 36 2.22 10.57 11.85
N VAL A 37 1.06 10.55 11.20
CA VAL A 37 0.07 11.63 11.32
C VAL A 37 -0.51 11.72 12.74
N SER A 38 -0.71 10.59 13.42
CA SER A 38 -1.13 10.59 14.83
C SER A 38 -0.06 11.16 15.77
N LEU A 39 1.22 11.03 15.44
CA LEU A 39 2.32 11.66 16.18
C LEU A 39 2.39 13.16 15.88
N MET A 40 2.24 13.55 14.61
CA MET A 40 2.24 14.94 14.17
C MET A 40 1.10 15.75 14.81
N HIS A 41 -0.08 15.15 14.98
CA HIS A 41 -1.21 15.79 15.68
C HIS A 41 -0.89 16.17 17.13
N LYS A 42 0.11 15.55 17.78
CA LYS A 42 0.55 15.95 19.12
C LYS A 42 1.40 17.22 19.13
N VAL A 43 1.99 17.58 17.99
CA VAL A 43 2.98 18.67 17.87
C VAL A 43 2.44 19.86 17.06
N VAL A 44 1.52 19.60 16.12
CA VAL A 44 0.94 20.60 15.22
C VAL A 44 -0.49 20.94 15.64
N SER A 45 -0.94 22.16 15.36
CA SER A 45 -2.26 22.66 15.74
C SER A 45 -3.40 21.70 15.36
N VAL A 46 -4.38 21.60 16.27
CA VAL A 46 -5.47 20.60 16.24
C VAL A 46 -6.26 20.61 14.93
N HIS A 47 -6.45 21.79 14.32
CA HIS A 47 -7.20 21.94 13.07
C HIS A 47 -6.50 21.32 11.85
N VAL A 48 -5.18 21.47 11.73
CA VAL A 48 -4.43 20.93 10.59
C VAL A 48 -4.17 19.45 10.77
N GLY A 49 -3.78 19.02 11.98
CA GLY A 49 -3.52 17.61 12.26
C GLY A 49 -4.76 16.73 12.12
N GLY A 50 -5.96 17.23 12.48
CA GLY A 50 -7.21 16.47 12.41
C GLY A 50 -7.61 16.12 10.98
N ASN A 51 -7.58 17.11 10.07
CA ASN A 51 -7.92 16.90 8.67
C ASN A 51 -6.96 15.92 7.98
N ILE A 52 -5.66 16.05 8.22
CA ILE A 52 -4.65 15.15 7.65
C ILE A 52 -4.82 13.72 8.19
N LYS A 53 -5.24 13.56 9.45
CA LYS A 53 -5.51 12.24 10.04
C LYS A 53 -6.65 11.51 9.34
N ILE A 54 -7.73 12.23 9.03
CA ILE A 54 -8.87 11.67 8.30
C ILE A 54 -8.42 11.22 6.91
N VAL A 55 -7.71 12.08 6.17
CA VAL A 55 -7.21 11.76 4.82
C VAL A 55 -6.30 10.54 4.83
N ALA A 56 -5.32 10.50 5.73
CA ALA A 56 -4.39 9.37 5.86
C ALA A 56 -5.11 8.06 6.22
N PHE A 57 -6.13 8.12 7.08
CA PHE A 57 -6.91 6.95 7.44
C PHE A 57 -7.76 6.44 6.27
N SER A 58 -8.45 7.33 5.54
CA SER A 58 -9.19 6.94 4.34
C SER A 58 -8.28 6.34 3.26
N PHE A 59 -7.07 6.89 3.08
CA PHE A 59 -6.08 6.34 2.16
C PHE A 59 -5.65 4.92 2.55
N PHE A 60 -5.38 4.69 3.84
CA PHE A 60 -5.05 3.36 4.35
C PHE A 60 -6.18 2.35 4.10
N VAL A 61 -7.44 2.71 4.39
CA VAL A 61 -8.60 1.82 4.18
C VAL A 61 -8.75 1.47 2.69
N ILE A 62 -8.65 2.44 1.79
CA ILE A 62 -8.74 2.20 0.34
C ILE A 62 -7.60 1.29 -0.14
N SER A 63 -6.36 1.57 0.30
CA SER A 63 -5.19 0.74 -0.02
C SER A 63 -5.35 -0.70 0.46
N LEU A 64 -5.91 -0.89 1.66
CA LEU A 64 -6.14 -2.20 2.24
C LEU A 64 -7.20 -2.99 1.48
N VAL A 65 -8.30 -2.35 1.07
CA VAL A 65 -9.33 -2.98 0.22
C VAL A 65 -8.75 -3.35 -1.14
N LEU A 66 -8.04 -2.44 -1.80
CA LEU A 66 -7.40 -2.70 -3.10
C LEU A 66 -6.40 -3.86 -3.01
N THR A 67 -5.59 -3.89 -1.96
CA THR A 67 -4.64 -4.98 -1.72
C THR A 67 -5.36 -6.30 -1.48
N GLY A 68 -6.45 -6.30 -0.73
CA GLY A 68 -7.29 -7.48 -0.54
C GLY A 68 -7.84 -8.03 -1.87
N ILE A 69 -8.38 -7.15 -2.72
CA ILE A 69 -8.89 -7.54 -4.04
C ILE A 69 -7.78 -8.13 -4.91
N VAL A 70 -6.61 -7.47 -4.99
CA VAL A 70 -5.52 -7.89 -5.88
C VAL A 70 -4.79 -9.15 -5.37
N ILE A 71 -4.77 -9.41 -4.07
CA ILE A 71 -4.18 -10.64 -3.53
C ILE A 71 -5.13 -11.83 -3.70
N LEU A 72 -6.43 -11.63 -3.44
CA LEU A 72 -7.44 -12.68 -3.51
C LEU A 72 -7.93 -12.98 -4.94
N GLY A 73 -7.79 -12.04 -5.87
CA GLY A 73 -8.01 -12.23 -7.32
C GLY A 73 -6.77 -12.74 -8.02
#